data_AF-A0A822E0W2-F1
#
_entry.id   AF-A0A822E0W2-F1
#
_cell.length_a   1.000
_cell.length_b   1.000
_cell.length_c   1.000
_cell.angle_alpha   90.00
_cell.angle_beta   90.00
_cell.angle_gamma   90.00
#
_symmetry.space_group_name_H-M   'P 1'
#
loop_
_entity.id
_entity.type
_entity.pdbx_description
1 polymer ?
#
loop_
_entity_poly.entity_id
_entity_poly.type
_entity_poly.pdbx_seq_one_letter_code
_entity_poly.pdbx_strand_id
1 'polypeptide(L)'
;MIFCGLPPFLDVQSGTIYGVWNTFAGGISTLATENSTGAGTYYTGQSPDNLFDGSLNTKYTSRGNSTSGTNTYAGLNTGFYLTIIQCQPVLIGFRFGNAYNFSEREPLTLTIEGTNCANLTTCVNWTLIYNGSTGLDTVTSSLAYGQYQSISNSNSYKTYRFLITDKRDLSAYVSYSEVQLFGYSNQSST
;
A
#
# COMPACT_ATOMS: atom_id res chain seq x y z
N MET A 1 9.84 -29.51 13.87
CA MET A 1 9.62 -29.47 12.42
C MET A 1 8.65 -28.32 12.16
N ILE A 2 9.15 -27.14 11.82
CA ILE A 2 8.32 -25.95 11.57
C ILE A 2 7.95 -26.01 10.10
N PHE A 3 6.66 -26.10 9.80
CA PHE A 3 6.17 -26.06 8.42
C PHE A 3 6.60 -24.75 7.77
N CYS A 4 7.24 -24.85 6.61
CA CYS A 4 7.49 -23.72 5.70
C CYS A 4 6.17 -23.39 4.98
N GLY A 5 5.16 -23.00 5.75
CA GLY A 5 3.91 -22.42 5.25
C GLY A 5 4.02 -20.90 5.18
N LEU A 6 3.20 -20.25 4.36
CA LEU A 6 3.09 -18.79 4.38
C LEU A 6 2.74 -18.31 5.81
N PRO A 7 3.28 -17.17 6.26
CA PRO A 7 2.91 -16.59 7.55
C PRO A 7 1.40 -16.30 7.60
N PRO A 8 0.78 -16.25 8.79
CA PRO A 8 -0.61 -15.84 8.90
C PRO A 8 -0.79 -14.39 8.40
N PHE A 9 -2.00 -14.10 7.93
CA PHE A 9 -2.37 -12.75 7.53
C PHE A 9 -2.37 -11.79 8.73
N LEU A 10 -1.94 -10.56 8.50
CA LEU A 10 -2.25 -9.46 9.42
C LEU A 10 -3.63 -8.90 9.07
N ASP A 11 -4.43 -8.61 10.09
CA ASP A 11 -5.81 -8.19 9.94
C ASP A 11 -5.83 -6.67 10.01
N VAL A 12 -6.30 -6.05 8.93
CA VAL A 12 -6.42 -4.61 8.85
C VAL A 12 -7.66 -4.17 9.62
N GLN A 13 -7.52 -3.15 10.45
CA GLN A 13 -8.65 -2.55 11.15
C GLN A 13 -9.53 -1.81 10.13
N SER A 14 -10.76 -2.28 9.96
CA SER A 14 -11.75 -1.65 9.07
C SER A 14 -11.93 -0.16 9.40
N GLY A 15 -12.09 0.67 8.36
CA GLY A 15 -12.25 2.12 8.50
C GLY A 15 -10.96 2.88 8.87
N THR A 16 -9.79 2.22 8.83
CA THR A 16 -8.49 2.87 9.12
C THR A 16 -7.56 2.96 7.91
N ILE A 17 -8.06 2.65 6.72
CA ILE A 17 -7.28 2.66 5.49
C ILE A 17 -7.47 4.02 4.84
N TYR A 18 -6.40 4.79 4.71
CA TYR A 18 -6.46 6.13 4.14
C TYR A 18 -5.44 6.28 3.03
N GLY A 19 -5.90 6.84 1.91
CA GLY A 19 -5.04 7.20 0.79
C GLY A 19 -4.22 8.42 1.15
N VAL A 20 -2.97 8.45 0.72
CA VAL A 20 -2.05 9.57 0.94
C VAL A 20 -1.37 10.01 -0.34
N TRP A 21 -0.95 11.26 -0.36
CA TRP A 21 -0.20 11.86 -1.47
C TRP A 21 0.77 12.94 -0.97
N ASN A 22 1.64 13.40 -1.87
CA ASN A 22 2.68 14.40 -1.60
C ASN A 22 3.51 14.04 -0.37
N THR A 23 3.95 12.79 -0.32
CA THR A 23 4.63 12.19 0.83
C THR A 23 5.88 11.46 0.38
N PHE A 24 6.83 11.29 1.28
CA PHE A 24 8.08 10.56 1.07
C PHE A 24 8.45 9.83 2.37
N ALA A 25 9.37 8.88 2.29
CA ALA A 25 9.80 8.13 3.48
C ALA A 25 10.35 9.07 4.57
N GLY A 26 9.88 8.90 5.81
CA GLY A 26 10.18 9.77 6.96
C GLY A 26 9.42 11.10 6.97
N GLY A 27 8.71 11.45 5.89
CA GLY A 27 7.97 12.70 5.77
C GLY A 27 6.56 12.66 6.39
N ILE A 28 5.93 13.83 6.47
CA ILE A 28 4.49 13.96 6.73
C ILE A 28 3.67 13.50 5.53
N SER A 29 2.40 13.18 5.73
CA SER A 29 1.49 12.79 4.65
C SER A 29 0.30 13.72 4.54
N THR A 30 -0.12 13.98 3.30
CA THR A 30 -1.41 14.64 3.03
C THR A 30 -2.44 13.57 2.67
N LEU A 31 -3.65 13.66 3.23
CA LEU A 31 -4.73 12.73 2.89
C LEU A 31 -5.19 12.96 1.45
N ALA A 32 -5.38 11.85 0.73
CA ALA A 32 -6.01 11.87 -0.57
C ALA A 32 -7.53 12.04 -0.41
N THR A 33 -8.16 12.69 -1.37
CA THR A 33 -9.61 12.95 -1.36
C THR A 33 -10.31 12.27 -2.52
N GLU A 34 -11.56 11.90 -2.32
CA GLU A 34 -12.39 11.38 -3.40
C GLU A 34 -12.75 12.53 -4.36
N ASN A 35 -12.24 12.48 -5.58
CA ASN A 35 -12.54 13.44 -6.63
C ASN A 35 -12.11 12.92 -8.01
N SER A 36 -12.87 13.28 -9.05
CA SER A 36 -12.56 12.93 -10.44
C SER A 36 -11.40 13.74 -11.04
N THR A 37 -11.05 14.87 -10.41
CA THR A 37 -10.01 15.80 -10.89
C THR A 37 -9.16 16.35 -9.76
N GLY A 38 -7.98 16.87 -10.09
CA GLY A 38 -7.06 17.47 -9.12
C GLY A 38 -5.91 16.55 -8.70
N ALA A 39 -4.88 17.14 -8.09
CA ALA A 39 -3.82 16.38 -7.45
C ALA A 39 -4.31 15.85 -6.08
N GLY A 40 -3.77 14.71 -5.68
CA GLY A 40 -4.08 14.09 -4.40
C GLY A 40 -5.45 13.46 -4.34
N THR A 41 -5.96 12.97 -5.48
CA THR A 41 -7.31 12.43 -5.55
C THR A 41 -7.34 10.97 -5.96
N TYR A 42 -8.42 10.30 -5.57
CA TYR A 42 -8.79 8.97 -6.05
C TYR A 42 -10.22 8.99 -6.60
N TYR A 43 -10.54 8.07 -7.49
CA TYR A 43 -11.86 8.02 -8.13
C TYR A 43 -12.96 7.56 -7.16
N THR A 44 -14.17 8.09 -7.34
CA THR A 44 -15.39 7.58 -6.70
C THR A 44 -15.55 6.07 -6.92
N GLY A 45 -15.80 5.33 -5.84
CA GLY A 45 -15.88 3.86 -5.86
C GLY A 45 -14.53 3.14 -6.01
N GLN A 46 -13.42 3.87 -6.04
CA GLN A 46 -12.05 3.32 -6.07
C GLN A 46 -11.25 3.83 -4.87
N SER A 47 -11.85 3.74 -3.68
CA SER A 47 -11.23 4.15 -2.41
C SER A 47 -10.11 3.19 -2.00
N PRO A 48 -9.27 3.58 -1.03
CA PRO A 48 -8.26 2.70 -0.45
C PRO A 48 -8.82 1.42 0.17
N ASP A 49 -10.09 1.40 0.59
CA ASP A 49 -10.73 0.21 1.19
C ASP A 49 -10.76 -0.99 0.23
N ASN A 50 -10.83 -0.74 -1.07
CA ASN A 50 -10.78 -1.79 -2.09
C ASN A 50 -9.50 -2.62 -2.03
N LEU A 51 -8.43 -2.09 -1.41
CA LEU A 51 -7.16 -2.82 -1.27
C LEU A 51 -7.19 -3.96 -0.25
N PHE A 52 -8.26 -4.07 0.54
CA PHE A 52 -8.38 -5.03 1.63
C PHE A 52 -9.78 -5.66 1.68
N ASP A 53 -10.47 -5.74 0.53
CA ASP A 53 -11.84 -6.26 0.41
C ASP A 53 -11.90 -7.73 -0.03
N GLY A 54 -10.74 -8.34 -0.32
CA GLY A 54 -10.64 -9.74 -0.77
C GLY A 54 -10.98 -9.96 -2.24
N SER A 55 -11.06 -8.90 -3.06
CA SER A 55 -11.47 -8.93 -4.46
C SER A 55 -10.46 -8.29 -5.39
N LEU A 56 -9.95 -9.07 -6.35
CA LEU A 56 -9.14 -8.51 -7.45
C LEU A 56 -9.98 -7.68 -8.45
N ASN A 57 -11.32 -7.71 -8.36
CA ASN A 57 -12.23 -7.03 -9.30
C ASN A 57 -12.50 -5.57 -8.93
N THR A 58 -12.14 -5.14 -7.73
CA THR A 58 -12.14 -3.74 -7.32
C THR A 58 -10.71 -3.20 -7.44
N LYS A 59 -10.54 -1.87 -7.31
CA LYS A 59 -9.20 -1.27 -7.30
C LYS A 59 -9.17 0.05 -6.58
N TYR A 60 -8.01 0.38 -6.03
CA TYR A 60 -7.66 1.74 -5.69
C TYR A 60 -6.95 2.38 -6.87
N THR A 61 -7.36 3.59 -7.25
CA THR A 61 -6.68 4.37 -8.30
C THR A 61 -6.41 5.77 -7.80
N SER A 62 -5.13 6.13 -7.70
CA SER A 62 -4.68 7.43 -7.21
C SER A 62 -4.02 8.22 -8.33
N ARG A 63 -4.38 9.51 -8.47
CA ARG A 63 -3.72 10.46 -9.38
C ARG A 63 -2.51 11.13 -8.74
N GLY A 64 -2.54 11.31 -7.42
CA GLY A 64 -1.38 11.71 -6.66
C GLY A 64 -0.81 13.10 -6.90
N ASN A 65 0.51 13.18 -6.82
CA ASN A 65 1.36 14.39 -6.75
C ASN A 65 1.31 15.35 -7.97
N SER A 66 0.47 15.10 -8.99
CA SER A 66 0.46 15.93 -10.19
C SER A 66 -0.93 16.07 -10.81
N THR A 67 -1.28 17.30 -11.19
CA THR A 67 -2.41 17.58 -12.09
C THR A 67 -2.03 17.39 -13.56
N SER A 68 -0.74 17.28 -13.88
CA SER A 68 -0.25 17.09 -15.24
C SER A 68 -0.70 15.73 -15.78
N GLY A 69 -0.98 15.67 -17.08
CA GLY A 69 -1.47 14.47 -17.76
C GLY A 69 -0.48 13.30 -17.75
N THR A 70 -0.68 12.34 -18.65
CA THR A 70 0.14 11.12 -18.79
C THR A 70 1.65 11.40 -18.80
N ASN A 71 2.37 10.99 -17.74
CA ASN A 71 3.84 11.15 -17.62
C ASN A 71 4.46 10.12 -16.65
N THR A 72 5.79 10.14 -16.48
CA THR A 72 6.54 9.16 -15.67
C THR A 72 6.41 9.36 -14.16
N TYR A 73 6.18 10.58 -13.65
CA TYR A 73 6.24 10.89 -12.21
C TYR A 73 4.88 11.14 -11.54
N ALA A 74 3.81 11.35 -12.33
CA ALA A 74 2.46 11.48 -11.81
C ALA A 74 2.01 10.18 -11.12
N GLY A 75 1.24 10.29 -10.05
CA GLY A 75 0.84 9.15 -9.23
C GLY A 75 1.94 8.57 -8.33
N LEU A 76 3.21 8.97 -8.49
CA LEU A 76 4.26 8.65 -7.52
C LEU A 76 4.08 9.48 -6.23
N ASN A 77 4.77 9.09 -5.16
CA ASN A 77 4.63 9.74 -3.85
C ASN A 77 3.17 9.70 -3.35
N THR A 78 2.47 8.63 -3.72
CA THR A 78 1.14 8.27 -3.25
C THR A 78 1.16 6.93 -2.55
N GLY A 79 0.05 6.58 -1.94
CA GLY A 79 -0.20 5.22 -1.50
C GLY A 79 -1.25 5.25 -0.41
N PHE A 80 -1.00 4.52 0.67
CA PHE A 80 -1.94 4.43 1.78
C PHE A 80 -1.20 4.22 3.09
N TYR A 81 -1.88 4.53 4.19
CA TYR A 81 -1.55 3.95 5.48
C TYR A 81 -2.77 3.21 6.03
N LEU A 82 -2.51 2.29 6.95
CA LEU A 82 -3.52 1.49 7.62
C LEU A 82 -3.09 1.12 9.02
N THR A 83 -4.06 0.77 9.87
CA THR A 83 -3.82 0.28 11.22
C THR A 83 -4.12 -1.21 11.29
N ILE A 84 -3.25 -1.96 11.96
CA ILE A 84 -3.40 -3.39 12.20
C ILE A 84 -4.11 -3.62 13.54
N ILE A 85 -5.15 -4.45 13.54
CA ILE A 85 -5.98 -4.68 14.73
C ILE A 85 -5.26 -5.51 15.80
N GLN A 86 -4.39 -6.44 15.41
CA GLN A 86 -3.75 -7.36 16.35
C GLN A 86 -2.78 -6.67 17.32
N CYS A 87 -2.54 -7.31 18.47
CA CYS A 87 -1.60 -6.82 19.47
C CYS A 87 -0.15 -7.07 19.02
N GLN A 88 0.67 -6.03 19.11
CA GLN A 88 2.08 -6.04 18.68
C GLN A 88 2.32 -6.70 17.30
N PRO A 89 1.71 -6.20 16.22
CA PRO A 89 1.83 -6.85 14.93
C PRO A 89 3.18 -6.51 14.28
N VAL A 90 3.84 -7.54 13.76
CA VAL A 90 5.08 -7.43 12.98
C VAL A 90 4.78 -7.83 11.54
N LEU A 91 4.89 -6.87 10.63
CA LEU A 91 4.82 -7.11 9.19
C LEU A 91 6.14 -7.70 8.69
N ILE A 92 6.09 -8.87 8.05
CA ILE A 92 7.26 -9.57 7.50
C ILE A 92 7.16 -9.86 6.01
N GLY A 93 6.02 -9.55 5.39
CA GLY A 93 5.92 -9.62 3.95
C GLY A 93 4.57 -9.17 3.43
N PHE A 94 4.47 -9.08 2.12
CA PHE A 94 3.27 -8.62 1.45
C PHE A 94 3.20 -9.14 0.01
N ARG A 95 2.04 -9.01 -0.63
CA ARG A 95 1.91 -9.09 -2.09
C ARG A 95 0.79 -8.18 -2.58
N PHE A 96 0.96 -7.62 -3.76
CA PHE A 96 -0.03 -6.77 -4.43
C PHE A 96 -0.82 -7.61 -5.45
N GLY A 97 -2.10 -7.29 -5.62
CA GLY A 97 -2.92 -7.68 -6.76
C GLY A 97 -2.86 -6.60 -7.84
N ASN A 98 -2.68 -7.00 -9.11
CA ASN A 98 -2.77 -6.03 -10.19
C ASN A 98 -4.22 -5.65 -10.50
N ALA A 99 -4.41 -4.40 -10.90
CA ALA A 99 -5.71 -3.91 -11.33
C ALA A 99 -6.05 -4.44 -12.73
N TYR A 100 -7.34 -4.62 -12.99
CA TYR A 100 -7.82 -4.82 -14.36
C TYR A 100 -7.71 -3.52 -15.17
N ASN A 101 -7.30 -3.67 -16.43
CA ASN A 101 -7.11 -2.62 -17.43
C ASN A 101 -6.05 -1.57 -17.04
N PHE A 102 -5.25 -1.14 -18.01
CA PHE A 102 -4.19 -0.13 -17.86
C PHE A 102 -2.95 -0.60 -17.08
N SER A 103 -2.18 -1.51 -17.68
CA SER A 103 -0.93 -2.03 -17.10
C SER A 103 0.11 -0.93 -16.85
N GLU A 104 0.06 0.19 -17.58
CA GLU A 104 0.93 1.36 -17.36
C GLU A 104 0.82 1.95 -15.95
N ARG A 105 -0.28 1.67 -15.23
CA ARG A 105 -0.58 2.21 -13.89
C ARG A 105 -0.09 1.31 -12.76
N GLU A 106 0.42 0.12 -13.06
CA GLU A 106 0.82 -0.82 -12.04
C GLU A 106 2.03 -0.26 -11.25
N PRO A 107 1.98 -0.26 -9.91
CA PRO A 107 3.12 0.15 -9.11
C PRO A 107 4.22 -0.89 -9.21
N LEU A 108 5.44 -0.48 -9.53
CA LEU A 108 6.60 -1.38 -9.63
C LEU A 108 7.39 -1.42 -8.34
N THR A 109 7.65 -0.26 -7.74
CA THR A 109 8.39 -0.17 -6.48
C THR A 109 7.67 0.69 -5.46
N LEU A 110 7.96 0.43 -4.18
CA LEU A 110 7.43 1.19 -3.06
C LEU A 110 8.40 1.20 -1.87
N THR A 111 8.12 2.09 -0.92
CA THR A 111 8.65 2.03 0.44
C THR A 111 7.56 1.64 1.42
N ILE A 112 7.91 0.86 2.45
CA ILE A 112 7.05 0.56 3.59
C ILE A 112 7.70 1.08 4.86
N GLU A 113 6.90 1.75 5.67
CA GLU A 113 7.34 2.29 6.95
C GLU A 113 6.35 1.91 8.06
N GLY A 114 6.89 1.73 9.27
CA GLY A 114 6.09 1.47 10.46
C GLY A 114 6.13 2.64 11.44
N THR A 115 5.03 2.87 12.15
CA THR A 115 4.96 3.81 13.27
C THR A 115 4.03 3.35 14.39
N ASN A 116 4.25 3.91 15.58
CA ASN A 116 3.36 3.83 16.74
C ASN A 116 2.89 5.23 17.18
N CYS A 117 3.03 6.24 16.32
CA CYS A 117 2.49 7.59 16.55
C CYS A 117 0.96 7.56 16.76
N ALA A 118 0.47 8.41 17.66
CA ALA A 118 -0.96 8.57 17.88
C ALA A 118 -1.65 9.38 16.78
N ASN A 119 -0.97 10.40 16.21
CA ASN A 119 -1.49 11.24 15.14
C ASN A 119 -0.70 11.01 13.85
N LEU A 120 -1.32 10.36 12.87
CA LEU A 120 -0.64 9.84 11.67
C LEU A 120 -0.36 10.90 10.60
N THR A 121 -1.15 11.97 10.52
CA THR A 121 -0.97 13.00 9.48
C THR A 121 0.16 13.98 9.82
N THR A 122 0.47 14.14 11.11
CA THR A 122 1.57 14.99 11.59
C THR A 122 2.78 14.21 12.10
N CYS A 123 2.70 12.87 12.13
CA CYS A 123 3.81 12.03 12.55
C CYS A 123 4.97 12.10 11.55
N VAL A 124 6.16 12.39 12.07
CA VAL A 124 7.44 12.30 11.36
C VAL A 124 8.28 11.10 11.82
N ASN A 125 7.84 10.40 12.86
CA ASN A 125 8.54 9.21 13.41
C ASN A 125 8.09 7.94 12.67
N TRP A 126 8.44 7.86 11.39
CA TRP A 126 8.27 6.68 10.57
C TRP A 126 9.61 5.94 10.47
N THR A 127 9.59 4.62 10.65
CA THR A 127 10.77 3.78 10.45
C THR A 127 10.64 3.04 9.13
N LEU A 128 11.55 3.31 8.19
CA LEU A 128 11.64 2.56 6.94
C LEU A 128 11.98 1.09 7.22
N ILE A 129 11.13 0.18 6.76
CA ILE A 129 11.32 -1.28 6.92
C ILE A 129 11.46 -2.00 5.58
N TYR A 130 11.06 -1.36 4.47
CA TYR A 130 11.18 -1.92 3.14
C TYR A 130 11.35 -0.82 2.09
N ASN A 131 12.20 -1.07 1.09
CA ASN A 131 12.34 -0.26 -0.11
C ASN A 131 12.69 -1.19 -1.27
N GLY A 132 11.76 -1.39 -2.20
CA GLY A 132 11.92 -2.39 -3.24
C GLY A 132 10.67 -2.62 -4.08
N SER A 133 10.63 -3.79 -4.71
CA SER A 133 9.57 -4.21 -5.63
C SER A 133 8.20 -4.39 -4.95
N THR A 134 7.12 -4.22 -5.70
CA THR A 134 5.76 -4.62 -5.29
C THR A 134 5.46 -6.09 -5.58
N GLY A 135 6.32 -6.76 -6.33
CA GLY A 135 6.12 -8.08 -6.91
C GLY A 135 5.33 -8.08 -8.22
N LEU A 136 4.90 -6.93 -8.73
CA LEU A 136 4.15 -6.82 -9.98
C LEU A 136 5.02 -6.76 -11.24
N ASP A 137 6.34 -6.59 -11.12
CA ASP A 137 7.26 -6.35 -12.25
C ASP A 137 7.08 -7.32 -13.41
N THR A 138 6.86 -8.60 -13.10
CA THR A 138 6.77 -9.72 -14.06
C THR A 138 5.36 -10.27 -14.28
N VAL A 139 4.33 -9.65 -13.69
CA VAL A 139 2.94 -10.12 -13.82
C VAL A 139 2.42 -9.76 -15.21
N THR A 140 1.96 -10.76 -15.96
CA THR A 140 1.41 -10.57 -17.32
C THR A 140 -0.08 -10.91 -17.41
N SER A 141 -0.61 -11.67 -16.45
CA SER A 141 -2.03 -11.97 -16.34
C SER A 141 -2.78 -10.82 -15.66
N SER A 142 -3.94 -10.45 -16.20
CA SER A 142 -4.88 -9.54 -15.52
C SER A 142 -5.51 -10.25 -14.31
N LEU A 143 -5.85 -9.49 -13.25
CA LEU A 143 -6.52 -9.99 -12.05
C LEU A 143 -5.71 -11.11 -11.35
N ALA A 144 -4.44 -10.85 -11.09
CA ALA A 144 -3.52 -11.78 -10.44
C ALA A 144 -2.70 -11.11 -9.34
N TYR A 145 -2.32 -11.92 -8.35
CA TYR A 145 -1.33 -11.51 -7.36
C TYR A 145 0.09 -11.54 -7.97
N GLY A 146 0.87 -10.53 -7.61
CA GLY A 146 2.31 -10.51 -7.82
C GLY A 146 3.07 -11.48 -6.91
N GLN A 147 4.39 -11.47 -7.10
CA GLN A 147 5.31 -12.25 -6.30
C GLN A 147 5.31 -11.76 -4.84
N TYR A 148 5.35 -12.72 -3.90
CA TYR A 148 5.50 -12.41 -2.48
C TYR A 148 6.82 -11.67 -2.23
N GLN A 149 6.75 -10.59 -1.47
CA GLN A 149 7.90 -9.79 -1.06
C GLN A 149 8.14 -9.97 0.43
N SER A 150 9.34 -10.43 0.79
CA SER A 150 9.79 -10.56 2.18
C SER A 150 10.32 -9.23 2.71
N ILE A 151 9.98 -8.91 3.95
CA ILE A 151 10.46 -7.75 4.69
C ILE A 151 11.32 -8.22 5.86
N SER A 152 12.55 -7.72 5.96
CA SER A 152 13.43 -7.98 7.10
C SER A 152 13.12 -7.04 8.26
N ASN A 153 11.96 -7.24 8.91
CA ASN A 153 11.50 -6.44 10.04
C ASN A 153 11.27 -7.30 11.28
N SER A 154 11.83 -6.88 12.40
CA SER A 154 11.62 -7.49 13.73
C SER A 154 10.84 -6.59 14.69
N ASN A 155 10.53 -5.36 14.28
CA ASN A 155 9.85 -4.37 15.11
C ASN A 155 8.34 -4.43 14.89
N SER A 156 7.60 -4.26 15.98
CA SER A 156 6.14 -4.18 15.95
C SER A 156 5.67 -2.73 15.76
N TYR A 157 4.76 -2.52 14.82
CA TYR A 157 4.11 -1.23 14.58
C TYR A 157 2.61 -1.40 14.43
N LYS A 158 1.84 -0.49 15.04
CA LYS A 158 0.37 -0.47 14.89
C LYS A 158 -0.08 0.05 13.53
N THR A 159 0.68 0.96 12.93
CA THR A 159 0.35 1.55 11.64
C THR A 159 1.50 1.33 10.67
N TYR A 160 1.14 0.96 9.44
CA TYR A 160 2.08 0.86 8.33
C TYR A 160 1.67 1.81 7.20
N ARG A 161 2.66 2.40 6.53
CA ARG A 161 2.48 3.29 5.38
C ARG A 161 3.23 2.74 4.18
N PHE A 162 2.55 2.64 3.05
CA PHE A 162 3.04 2.13 1.79
C PHE A 162 3.05 3.27 0.78
N LEU A 163 4.22 3.62 0.24
CA LEU A 163 4.39 4.74 -0.68
C LEU A 163 4.97 4.26 -2.00
N ILE A 164 4.26 4.50 -3.10
CA ILE A 164 4.67 4.12 -4.44
C ILE A 164 5.80 5.03 -4.91
N THR A 165 6.91 4.42 -5.31
CA THR A 165 8.13 5.12 -5.75
C THR A 165 8.38 4.96 -7.25
N ASP A 166 7.78 3.97 -7.90
CA ASP A 166 7.82 3.82 -9.36
C ASP A 166 6.58 3.10 -9.91
N LYS A 167 6.31 3.27 -11.21
CA LYS A 167 5.19 2.64 -11.93
C LYS A 167 5.58 2.23 -13.34
N ARG A 168 4.80 1.31 -13.93
CA ARG A 168 5.18 0.60 -15.16
C ARG A 168 5.47 1.50 -16.36
N ASP A 169 4.62 2.49 -16.63
CA ASP A 169 4.78 3.35 -17.80
C ASP A 169 4.07 4.70 -17.60
N LEU A 170 3.97 5.50 -18.67
CA LEU A 170 3.38 6.83 -18.65
C LEU A 170 1.89 6.77 -18.29
N SER A 171 1.54 7.40 -17.17
CA SER A 171 0.16 7.56 -16.73
C SER A 171 0.07 8.70 -15.74
N ALA A 172 -1.10 9.35 -15.67
CA ALA A 172 -1.39 10.28 -14.58
C ALA A 172 -1.75 9.57 -13.26
N TYR A 173 -1.87 8.24 -13.27
CA TYR A 173 -2.43 7.44 -12.20
C TYR A 173 -1.60 6.20 -11.87
N VAL A 174 -1.74 5.74 -10.63
CA VAL A 174 -1.33 4.41 -10.17
C VAL A 174 -2.58 3.62 -9.74
N SER A 175 -2.66 2.34 -10.13
CA SER A 175 -3.80 1.47 -9.86
C SER A 175 -3.38 0.06 -9.44
N TYR A 176 -4.01 -0.47 -8.39
CA TYR A 176 -3.82 -1.84 -7.92
C TYR A 176 -5.08 -2.32 -7.18
N SER A 177 -5.32 -3.63 -7.19
CA SER A 177 -6.60 -4.21 -6.78
C SER A 177 -6.65 -4.59 -5.32
N GLU A 178 -5.61 -5.26 -4.83
CA GLU A 178 -5.58 -5.86 -3.50
C GLU A 178 -4.19 -5.77 -2.89
N VAL A 179 -4.09 -5.77 -1.56
CA VAL A 179 -2.85 -5.94 -0.83
C VAL A 179 -3.06 -6.97 0.27
N GLN A 180 -2.21 -8.00 0.28
CA GLN A 180 -2.18 -8.95 1.38
C GLN A 180 -0.94 -8.73 2.24
N LEU A 181 -1.14 -8.72 3.56
CA LEU A 181 -0.10 -8.49 4.55
C LEU A 181 0.15 -9.77 5.34
N PHE A 182 1.42 -10.13 5.48
CA PHE A 182 1.85 -11.34 6.17
C PHE A 182 2.72 -10.96 7.35
N GLY A 183 2.47 -11.60 8.48
CA GLY A 183 3.08 -11.20 9.73
C GLY A 183 2.87 -12.19 10.85
N TYR A 184 3.23 -11.75 12.04
CA TYR A 184 2.85 -12.39 13.28
C TYR A 184 2.47 -11.32 14.30
N SER A 185 1.72 -11.73 15.31
CA SER A 185 1.27 -10.87 16.39
C SER A 185 1.29 -11.67 17.68
N ASN A 186 1.53 -11.00 18.81
CA ASN A 186 1.31 -11.64 20.10
C ASN A 186 -0.20 -11.77 20.31
N GLN A 187 -0.73 -12.95 20.03
CA GLN A 187 -2.11 -13.30 20.35
C GLN A 187 -2.19 -13.46 21.87
N SER A 188 -2.82 -12.52 22.57
CA SER A 188 -3.22 -12.78 23.96
C SER A 188 -4.27 -13.88 23.92
N SER A 189 -3.91 -15.09 24.35
CA SER A 189 -4.89 -16.15 24.60
C SER A 189 -5.80 -15.67 25.72
N THR A 190 -7.05 -15.33 25.40
CA THR A 190 -8.15 -15.26 26.37
C THR A 190 -8.97 -16.53 26.28
#